data_AF-A0A2G2B3B8-F1
#
_entry.id   AF-A0A2G2B3B8-F1
#
_cell.length_a   1.000
_cell.length_b   1.000
_cell.length_c   1.000
_cell.angle_alpha   90.00
_cell.angle_beta   90.00
_cell.angle_gamma   90.00
#
_symmetry.space_group_name_H-M   'P 1'
#
loop_
_entity.id
_entity.type
_entity.pdbx_description
1 polymer ?
#
loop_
_entity_poly.entity_id
_entity_poly.type
_entity_poly.pdbx_seq_one_letter_code
_entity_poly.pdbx_strand_id
1 'polypeptide(L)'
;MVRRLRFTRLHGNRCYDLIGEVTSFSDLGKVFRADLMEREVIFLREPESAISAEDILWLRTKLDLRLIDSEVESLTTYLYKFGQ
;
A
#
# COMPACT_ATOMS: atom_id res chain seq x y z
N MET A 1 -8.52 7.85 -14.01
CA MET A 1 -9.36 6.66 -14.31
C MET A 1 -8.61 5.32 -14.23
N VAL A 2 -7.29 5.25 -14.52
CA VAL A 2 -6.52 3.98 -14.60
C VAL A 2 -6.35 3.22 -13.27
N ARG A 3 -6.42 3.88 -12.10
CA ARG A 3 -6.06 3.26 -10.80
C ARG A 3 -7.17 2.48 -10.09
N ARG A 4 -8.46 2.83 -10.28
CA ARG A 4 -9.59 2.12 -9.65
C ARG A 4 -9.66 0.66 -10.13
N LEU A 5 -9.40 0.44 -11.43
CA LEU A 5 -9.34 -0.89 -12.05
C LEU A 5 -8.19 -1.75 -11.51
N ARG A 6 -7.04 -1.13 -11.19
CA ARG A 6 -5.89 -1.82 -10.58
C ARG A 6 -6.25 -2.33 -9.19
N PHE A 7 -6.79 -1.46 -8.33
CA PHE A 7 -7.20 -1.88 -7.00
C PHE A 7 -8.20 -3.03 -7.13
N THR A 8 -9.26 -2.90 -7.94
CA THR A 8 -10.26 -3.97 -8.08
C THR A 8 -9.70 -5.28 -8.60
N ARG A 9 -8.63 -5.24 -9.40
CA ARG A 9 -7.91 -6.45 -9.83
C ARG A 9 -7.05 -7.07 -8.73
N LEU A 10 -6.50 -6.26 -7.83
CA LEU A 10 -5.60 -6.71 -6.78
C LEU A 10 -6.34 -7.13 -5.49
N HIS A 11 -7.40 -6.41 -5.09
CA HIS A 11 -8.14 -6.67 -3.84
C HIS A 11 -9.58 -7.10 -4.05
N GLY A 12 -10.04 -7.17 -5.31
CA GLY A 12 -11.41 -7.56 -5.60
C GLY A 12 -12.41 -6.68 -4.88
N ASN A 13 -13.30 -7.33 -4.13
CA ASN A 13 -14.35 -6.65 -3.37
C ASN A 13 -13.82 -5.79 -2.20
N ARG A 14 -12.61 -6.09 -1.68
CA ARG A 14 -12.01 -5.30 -0.59
C ARG A 14 -11.49 -3.93 -1.04
N CYS A 15 -11.63 -3.60 -2.32
CA CYS A 15 -11.37 -2.24 -2.80
C CYS A 15 -12.33 -1.21 -2.26
N TYR A 16 -13.55 -1.60 -1.91
CA TYR A 16 -14.48 -0.68 -1.27
C TYR A 16 -13.95 -0.25 0.10
N ASP A 17 -13.26 -1.14 0.83
CA ASP A 17 -12.66 -0.80 2.12
C ASP A 17 -11.40 0.06 1.95
N LEU A 18 -10.59 -0.23 0.93
CA LEU A 18 -9.37 0.53 0.63
C LEU A 18 -9.67 1.96 0.13
N ILE A 19 -10.61 2.10 -0.81
CA ILE A 19 -10.92 3.37 -1.45
C ILE A 19 -12.02 4.11 -0.67
N GLY A 20 -12.96 3.42 -0.04
CA GLY A 20 -14.01 4.01 0.79
C GLY A 20 -14.65 5.26 0.16
N GLU A 21 -14.62 6.35 0.93
CA GLU A 21 -15.11 7.69 0.55
C GLU A 21 -14.04 8.60 -0.08
N VAL A 22 -12.88 8.06 -0.46
CA VAL A 22 -11.80 8.84 -1.07
C VAL A 22 -12.29 9.44 -2.39
N THR A 23 -12.39 10.77 -2.44
CA THR A 23 -12.84 11.51 -3.62
C THR A 23 -11.67 12.06 -4.43
N SER A 24 -10.50 12.22 -3.81
CA SER A 24 -9.33 12.82 -4.44
C SER A 24 -8.06 12.01 -4.21
N PHE A 25 -7.06 12.28 -5.05
CA PHE A 25 -5.73 11.69 -4.91
C PHE A 25 -5.06 12.04 -3.58
N SER A 26 -5.30 13.26 -3.09
CA SER A 26 -4.74 13.74 -1.83
C SER A 26 -5.26 12.97 -0.62
N ASP A 27 -6.47 12.40 -0.70
CA ASP A 27 -7.06 11.61 0.38
C ASP A 27 -6.45 10.20 0.50
N LEU A 28 -5.68 9.76 -0.50
CA LEU A 28 -4.93 8.49 -0.45
C LEU A 28 -3.64 8.60 0.35
N GLY A 29 -3.23 9.82 0.71
CA GLY A 29 -2.03 10.11 1.48
C GLY A 29 -0.75 10.03 0.67
N LYS A 30 0.36 9.76 1.36
CA LYS A 30 1.70 9.74 0.79
C LYS A 30 1.88 8.63 -0.26
N VAL A 31 2.61 8.92 -1.34
CA VAL A 31 3.11 7.92 -2.28
C VAL A 31 4.44 7.38 -1.77
N PHE A 32 4.53 6.06 -1.56
CA PHE A 32 5.77 5.40 -1.12
C PHE A 32 6.65 4.97 -2.28
N ARG A 33 6.05 4.42 -3.33
CA ARG A 33 6.74 3.93 -4.53
C ARG A 33 5.78 3.83 -5.68
N ALA A 34 6.10 4.42 -6.83
CA ALA A 34 5.30 4.38 -8.07
C ALA A 34 3.80 4.65 -7.88
N ASP A 35 3.05 3.63 -7.47
CA ASP A 35 1.62 3.62 -7.24
C ASP A 35 1.17 3.00 -5.90
N LEU A 36 2.08 2.76 -4.95
CA LEU A 36 1.80 2.37 -3.57
C LEU A 36 1.50 3.60 -2.70
N MET A 37 0.28 3.64 -2.15
CA MET A 37 -0.19 4.74 -1.32
C MET A 37 -0.22 4.41 0.17
N GLU A 38 -0.22 5.43 1.00
CA GLU A 38 -0.38 5.33 2.44
C GLU A 38 -1.64 4.59 2.86
N ARG A 39 -2.78 4.94 2.30
CA ARG A 39 -4.05 4.25 2.60
C ARG A 39 -4.03 2.78 2.19
N GLU A 40 -3.30 2.49 1.13
CA GLU A 40 -3.09 1.14 0.63
C GLU A 40 -2.17 0.32 1.54
N VAL A 41 -1.13 0.95 2.11
CA VAL A 41 -0.25 0.37 3.13
C VAL A 41 -1.03 0.06 4.40
N ILE A 42 -1.89 0.98 4.86
CA ILE A 42 -2.76 0.77 6.03
C ILE A 42 -3.71 -0.41 5.79
N PHE A 43 -4.37 -0.43 4.63
CA PHE A 43 -5.26 -1.52 4.25
C PHE A 43 -4.56 -2.89 4.21
N LEU A 44 -3.29 -2.95 3.79
CA LEU A 44 -2.53 -4.21 3.76
C LEU A 44 -2.03 -4.63 5.15
N ARG A 45 -1.90 -3.68 6.09
CA ARG A 45 -1.46 -3.90 7.47
C ARG A 45 -2.58 -4.41 8.38
N GLU A 46 -3.84 -4.26 7.99
CA GLU A 46 -5.00 -4.83 8.71
C GLU A 46 -4.77 -6.32 9.06
N PRO A 47 -5.34 -6.80 10.19
CA PRO A 47 -4.67 -7.70 11.16
C PRO A 47 -4.25 -9.10 10.68
N GLU A 48 -4.52 -9.47 9.43
CA GLU A 48 -4.30 -10.81 8.89
C GLU A 48 -3.29 -10.89 7.73
N SER A 49 -2.62 -9.80 7.31
CA SER A 49 -1.89 -9.84 6.01
C SER A 49 -0.45 -9.31 5.93
N ALA A 50 -0.04 -8.21 6.56
CA ALA A 50 1.34 -7.72 6.41
C ALA A 50 1.93 -7.17 7.71
N ILE A 51 3.07 -7.74 8.11
CA ILE A 51 3.77 -7.39 9.36
C ILE A 51 4.97 -6.47 9.05
N SER A 52 5.54 -6.58 7.85
CA SER A 52 6.74 -5.84 7.44
C SER A 52 6.55 -5.04 6.14
N ALA A 53 7.42 -4.05 5.92
CA ALA A 53 7.50 -3.31 4.66
C ALA A 53 7.77 -4.24 3.47
N GLU A 54 8.56 -5.28 3.71
CA GLU A 54 8.90 -6.31 2.73
C GLU A 54 7.68 -7.14 2.34
N ASP A 55 6.84 -7.55 3.30
CA ASP A 55 5.58 -8.27 3.01
C ASP A 55 4.64 -7.42 2.14
N ILE A 56 4.50 -6.14 2.48
CA ILE A 56 3.65 -5.20 1.72
C ILE A 56 4.13 -5.07 0.27
N LEU A 57 5.45 -4.97 0.08
CA LEU A 57 6.04 -4.84 -1.25
C LEU A 57 5.93 -6.17 -2.01
N TRP A 58 6.20 -7.30 -1.36
CA TRP A 58 6.12 -8.64 -1.93
C TRP A 58 4.71 -9.00 -2.41
N LEU A 59 3.70 -8.75 -1.57
CA LEU A 59 2.28 -9.03 -1.89
C LEU A 59 1.78 -8.24 -3.09
N ARG A 60 2.45 -7.13 -3.43
CA ARG A 60 2.06 -6.22 -4.51
C ARG A 60 2.81 -6.40 -5.80
N THR A 61 4.09 -6.74 -5.72
CA THR A 61 4.89 -6.81 -6.92
C THR A 61 4.85 -8.20 -7.51
N LYS A 62 4.67 -9.29 -6.72
CA LYS A 62 4.92 -10.68 -7.17
C LYS A 62 6.20 -10.80 -8.02
N LEU A 63 7.11 -9.85 -7.86
CA LEU A 63 8.26 -9.61 -8.71
C LEU A 63 9.43 -9.47 -7.76
N ASP A 64 10.31 -10.44 -7.88
CA ASP A 64 11.55 -10.66 -7.16
C ASP A 64 12.64 -9.59 -7.44
N LEU A 65 12.25 -8.33 -7.68
CA LEU A 65 13.12 -7.41 -8.42
C LEU A 65 13.13 -5.99 -7.84
N ARG A 66 14.27 -5.69 -7.20
CA ARG A 66 14.81 -4.37 -6.86
C ARG A 66 13.91 -3.56 -5.93
N LEU A 67 13.91 -3.96 -4.67
CA LEU A 67 13.64 -3.02 -3.58
C LEU A 67 14.71 -1.92 -3.68
N ILE A 68 14.29 -0.66 -3.87
CA ILE A 68 15.22 0.46 -3.71
C ILE A 68 15.31 0.67 -2.20
N ASP A 69 16.51 0.54 -1.62
CA ASP A 69 16.69 0.54 -0.17
C ASP A 69 16.06 1.76 0.50
N SER A 70 16.11 2.93 -0.15
CA SER A 70 15.47 4.16 0.34
C SER A 70 13.94 4.11 0.40
N GLU A 71 13.30 3.37 -0.52
CA GLU A 71 11.84 3.19 -0.53
C GLU A 71 11.40 2.23 0.58
N VAL A 72 12.18 1.17 0.81
CA VAL A 72 11.97 0.25 1.95
C VAL A 72 12.15 0.98 3.27
N GLU A 73 13.22 1.76 3.42
CA GLU A 73 13.48 2.52 4.64
C GLU A 73 12.36 3.52 4.95
N SER A 74 11.85 4.23 3.93
CA SER A 74 10.72 5.14 4.11
C SER A 74 9.44 4.40 4.53
N LEU A 75 9.20 3.20 4.00
CA LEU A 75 8.02 2.41 4.33
C LEU A 75 8.16 1.79 5.73
N THR A 76 9.31 1.23 6.08
CA THR A 76 9.64 0.68 7.40
C THR A 76 9.52 1.75 8.48
N THR A 77 10.08 2.95 8.24
CA THR A 77 9.94 4.07 9.18
C THR A 77 8.48 4.46 9.38
N TYR A 78 7.70 4.47 8.30
CA TYR A 78 6.28 4.78 8.38
C TYR A 78 5.50 3.72 9.19
N LEU A 79 5.74 2.43 8.93
CA LEU A 79 5.13 1.33 9.66
C LEU A 79 5.51 1.34 11.15
N TYR A 80 6.77 1.66 11.47
CA TYR A 80 7.23 1.81 12.85
C TYR A 80 6.53 2.97 13.57
N LYS A 81 6.35 4.12 12.89
CA LYS A 81 5.63 5.27 13.46
C LYS A 81 4.13 5.05 13.59
N PHE A 82 3.51 4.32 12.67
CA PHE A 82 2.07 4.03 12.69
C PHE A 82 1.71 2.93 13.71
N GLY A 83 2.70 2.28 14.33
CA GLY A 83 2.51 1.20 15.32
C GLY A 83 2.68 1.61 16.78
N GLN A 84 2.93 2.90 17.07
CA GLN A 84 2.81 3.49 18.41
C GLN A 84 1.43 4.13 18.58
#